data_AF-K9VBT8-F1
#
_entry.id   AF-K9VBT8-F1
#
_cell.length_a   1.000
_cell.length_b   1.000
_cell.length_c   1.000
_cell.angle_alpha   90.00
_cell.angle_beta   90.00
_cell.angle_gamma   90.00
#
_symmetry.space_group_name_H-M   'P 1'
#
loop_
_entity.id
_entity.type
_entity.pdbx_description
1 polymer ?
#
loop_
_entity_poly.entity_id
_entity_poly.type
_entity_poly.pdbx_seq_one_letter_code
_entity_poly.pdbx_strand_id
1 'polypeptide(L)'
;MTTREPTNNNAIEVDGICIDIKGPDIIVLPIPNSNWGLITSVDFRLGITNNSSSALPLHIYQSVVPQLVTSDGQEIPRISVLEPELAPTPVNIPQQQNWVETFTRFFANLVNWLKFRNSAADSERILYLMSLEKYTSLTVTALLFWNHDRLQLQFIPAGNVSRFEALQAQQYRLRFIGINFNTNQPNSEVETTEVADSEQPASQFVNLRLVEPLATNKNAVEVDGICFETVVAEQIVISDSELDSRIYMEFGINITNNTLAPVRFNLFDSLIPQLAERDRYREQTWPFYRMEIAPKESHFPLVMPGESISFLSPGSLFWDKSNQLCLQITAADAGIWFFSKLNLGKYYIHFAYRNQSTAIEIYHPTLKNITLMTELWTGFIFAPYVELNLV
;
A
#
# COMPACT_ATOMS: atom_id res chain seq x y z
N MET A 1 12.42 10.12 30.44
CA MET A 1 11.68 8.88 30.12
C MET A 1 10.23 9.27 29.92
N THR A 2 9.79 9.39 28.67
CA THR A 2 8.37 9.55 28.33
C THR A 2 7.86 8.17 27.97
N THR A 3 7.21 7.51 28.92
CA THR A 3 6.44 6.28 28.67
C THR A 3 5.37 6.63 27.64
N ARG A 4 5.61 6.21 26.40
CA ARG A 4 4.66 6.38 25.31
C ARG A 4 3.57 5.36 25.58
N GLU A 5 2.50 5.77 26.25
CA GLU A 5 1.34 4.90 26.46
C GLU A 5 0.86 4.42 25.09
N PRO A 6 0.71 3.09 24.89
CA PRO A 6 0.18 2.57 23.65
C PRO A 6 -1.24 3.10 23.50
N THR A 7 -1.44 4.02 22.55
CA THR A 7 -2.72 4.70 22.31
C THR A 7 -3.78 3.78 21.70
N ASN A 8 -3.50 2.48 21.56
CA ASN A 8 -4.41 1.50 21.01
C ASN A 8 -4.41 0.24 21.89
N ASN A 9 -5.41 0.13 22.77
CA ASN A 9 -5.58 -0.95 23.76
C ASN A 9 -5.89 -2.35 23.17
N ASN A 10 -5.76 -2.53 21.86
CA ASN A 10 -6.23 -3.74 21.17
C ASN A 10 -5.10 -4.68 20.71
N ALA A 11 -3.84 -4.33 20.93
CA ALA A 11 -2.75 -5.24 20.63
C ALA A 11 -2.63 -6.30 21.72
N ILE A 12 -2.51 -7.56 21.32
CA ILE A 12 -2.40 -8.70 22.25
C ILE A 12 -0.92 -8.89 22.55
N GLU A 13 -0.55 -8.64 23.80
CA GLU A 13 0.79 -8.91 24.31
C GLU A 13 0.88 -10.34 24.81
N VAL A 14 1.82 -11.11 24.25
CA VAL A 14 2.12 -12.49 24.66
C VAL A 14 3.61 -12.57 24.95
N ASP A 15 3.98 -13.07 26.13
CA ASP A 15 5.38 -13.20 26.58
C ASP A 15 6.19 -11.89 26.47
N GLY A 16 5.52 -10.75 26.67
CA GLY A 16 6.15 -9.44 26.53
C GLY A 16 6.35 -8.99 25.08
N ILE A 17 5.73 -9.64 24.10
CA ILE A 17 5.82 -9.29 22.69
C ILE A 17 4.47 -8.80 22.21
N CYS A 18 4.46 -7.60 21.64
CA CYS A 18 3.28 -6.97 21.08
C CYS A 18 3.51 -6.69 19.59
N ILE A 19 2.56 -7.10 18.75
CA ILE A 19 2.54 -6.78 17.32
C ILE A 19 1.35 -5.87 17.07
N ASP A 20 1.51 -4.84 16.25
CA ASP A 20 0.42 -3.93 15.90
C ASP A 20 0.48 -3.52 14.42
N ILE A 21 -0.67 -3.37 13.77
CA ILE A 21 -0.73 -2.80 12.41
C ILE A 21 -0.87 -1.28 12.54
N LYS A 22 0.12 -0.53 12.02
CA LYS A 22 0.09 0.93 11.93
C LYS A 22 -0.67 1.36 10.68
N GLY A 23 -1.80 2.02 10.88
CA GLY A 23 -2.62 2.57 9.82
C GLY A 23 -4.05 2.79 10.30
N PRO A 24 -4.95 3.21 9.41
CA PRO A 24 -6.37 3.30 9.73
C PRO A 24 -7.01 1.91 9.86
N ASP A 25 -8.13 1.86 10.57
CA ASP A 25 -8.86 0.61 10.86
C ASP A 25 -9.56 0.00 9.63
N ILE A 26 -9.72 0.79 8.56
CA ILE A 26 -10.38 0.38 7.31
C ILE A 26 -9.41 0.57 6.15
N ILE A 27 -9.19 -0.50 5.41
CA ILE A 27 -8.39 -0.56 4.19
C ILE A 27 -9.32 -1.07 3.09
N VAL A 28 -9.41 -0.33 1.99
CA VAL A 28 -10.27 -0.70 0.86
C VAL A 28 -9.45 -0.80 -0.40
N LEU A 29 -9.52 -1.96 -1.03
CA LEU A 29 -8.85 -2.25 -2.28
C LEU A 29 -9.90 -2.44 -3.39
N PRO A 30 -9.84 -1.68 -4.49
CA PRO A 30 -10.64 -1.93 -5.66
C PRO A 30 -10.15 -3.24 -6.29
N ILE A 31 -11.08 -4.10 -6.68
CA ILE A 31 -10.73 -5.30 -7.45
C ILE A 31 -10.19 -4.83 -8.81
N PRO A 32 -8.92 -5.15 -9.16
CA PRO A 32 -8.35 -4.72 -10.43
C PRO A 32 -9.11 -5.34 -11.60
N ASN A 33 -9.10 -4.70 -12.77
CA ASN A 33 -9.69 -5.27 -13.97
C ASN A 33 -8.89 -6.51 -14.40
N SER A 34 -9.55 -7.67 -14.48
CA SER A 34 -8.93 -8.95 -14.86
C SER A 34 -8.26 -8.93 -16.24
N ASN A 35 -8.73 -8.09 -17.16
CA ASN A 35 -8.20 -8.00 -18.52
C ASN A 35 -6.87 -7.25 -18.62
N TRP A 36 -6.45 -6.57 -17.55
CA TRP A 36 -5.32 -5.64 -17.61
C TRP A 36 -4.03 -6.22 -17.02
N GLY A 37 -4.09 -7.35 -16.30
CA GLY A 37 -2.92 -7.89 -15.61
C GLY A 37 -2.37 -6.93 -14.55
N LEU A 38 -3.23 -6.09 -13.96
CA LEU A 38 -2.82 -5.12 -12.96
C LEU A 38 -2.67 -5.77 -11.59
N ILE A 39 -1.68 -5.23 -10.86
CA ILE A 39 -1.37 -5.61 -9.50
C ILE A 39 -1.58 -4.36 -8.64
N THR A 40 -2.53 -4.42 -7.72
CA THR A 40 -2.69 -3.38 -6.70
C THR A 40 -1.77 -3.72 -5.53
N SER A 41 -0.88 -2.80 -5.17
CA SER A 41 0.09 -2.99 -4.08
C SER A 41 -0.27 -2.12 -2.88
N VAL A 42 -0.33 -2.74 -1.70
CA VAL A 42 -0.57 -2.05 -0.43
C VAL A 42 0.50 -2.42 0.58
N ASP A 43 1.08 -1.42 1.22
CA ASP A 43 2.10 -1.59 2.25
C ASP A 43 1.48 -1.49 3.65
N PHE A 44 1.58 -2.57 4.40
CA PHE A 44 1.23 -2.62 5.82
C PHE A 44 2.46 -2.34 6.66
N ARG A 45 2.40 -1.32 7.52
CA ARG A 45 3.45 -1.09 8.52
C ARG A 45 3.09 -1.84 9.79
N LEU A 46 3.89 -2.82 10.17
CA LEU A 46 3.78 -3.55 11.42
C LEU A 46 4.72 -2.92 12.44
N GLY A 47 4.20 -2.57 13.61
CA GLY A 47 4.98 -2.29 14.80
C GLY A 47 5.17 -3.57 15.60
N ILE A 48 6.39 -3.79 16.09
CA ILE A 48 6.71 -4.87 17.01
C ILE A 48 7.42 -4.26 18.21
N THR A 49 6.88 -4.47 19.41
CA THR A 49 7.45 -3.99 20.67
C THR A 49 7.88 -5.19 21.50
N ASN A 50 9.14 -5.21 21.94
CA ASN A 50 9.68 -6.22 22.85
C ASN A 50 9.73 -5.68 24.29
N ASN A 51 8.70 -5.94 25.08
CA ASN A 51 8.62 -5.70 26.52
C ASN A 51 9.09 -6.90 27.36
N SER A 52 9.53 -8.00 26.73
CA SER A 52 10.04 -9.16 27.48
C SER A 52 11.32 -8.79 28.24
N SER A 53 11.74 -9.64 29.19
CA SER A 53 12.99 -9.43 29.94
C SER A 53 14.26 -9.78 29.16
N SER A 54 14.14 -10.30 27.93
CA SER A 54 15.27 -10.73 27.10
C SER A 54 15.25 -10.08 25.72
N ALA A 55 16.42 -10.01 25.07
CA ALA A 55 16.49 -9.60 23.69
C ALA A 55 15.79 -10.64 22.80
N LEU A 56 15.00 -10.17 21.84
CA LEU A 56 14.26 -11.02 20.92
C LEU A 56 14.99 -11.08 19.58
N PRO A 57 15.52 -12.25 19.16
CA PRO A 57 15.98 -12.44 17.80
C PRO A 57 14.77 -12.35 16.84
N LEU A 58 14.68 -11.26 16.09
CA LEU A 58 13.65 -11.06 15.08
C LEU A 58 14.20 -11.46 13.72
N HIS A 59 13.71 -12.57 13.19
CA HIS A 59 13.90 -12.91 11.79
C HIS A 59 12.76 -12.32 10.98
N ILE A 60 12.93 -11.06 10.56
CA ILE A 60 11.89 -10.21 9.96
C ILE A 60 11.02 -10.94 8.91
N TYR A 61 11.62 -11.85 8.14
CA TYR A 61 10.95 -12.54 7.04
C TYR A 61 10.23 -13.84 7.41
N GLN A 62 10.46 -14.33 8.61
CA GLN A 62 9.92 -15.59 9.11
C GLN A 62 9.16 -15.42 10.42
N SER A 63 9.10 -14.21 10.99
CA SER A 63 8.49 -13.98 12.30
C SER A 63 7.02 -13.58 12.26
N VAL A 64 6.46 -13.23 11.09
CA VAL A 64 5.06 -12.82 10.97
C VAL A 64 4.38 -13.51 9.79
N VAL A 65 3.14 -13.95 10.00
CA VAL A 65 2.30 -14.52 8.96
C VAL A 65 0.93 -13.85 8.95
N PRO A 66 0.37 -13.54 7.77
CA PRO A 66 -0.96 -12.98 7.68
C PRO A 66 -1.99 -14.06 8.04
N GLN A 67 -3.07 -13.63 8.67
CA GLN A 67 -4.31 -14.36 8.81
C GLN A 67 -5.46 -13.52 8.27
N LEU A 68 -6.26 -14.13 7.40
CA LEU A 68 -7.41 -13.49 6.77
C LEU A 68 -8.68 -14.24 7.15
N VAL A 69 -9.67 -13.51 7.64
CA VAL A 69 -10.95 -14.06 8.11
C VAL A 69 -12.08 -13.30 7.41
N THR A 70 -13.15 -13.98 7.04
CA THR A 70 -14.37 -13.38 6.51
C THR A 70 -15.15 -12.64 7.61
N SER A 71 -16.18 -11.87 7.24
CA SER A 71 -17.02 -11.12 8.19
C SER A 71 -17.79 -12.02 9.17
N ASP A 72 -18.08 -13.27 8.81
CA ASP A 72 -18.73 -14.27 9.66
C ASP A 72 -17.74 -15.07 10.53
N GLY A 73 -16.44 -14.77 10.46
CA GLY A 73 -15.42 -15.40 11.30
C GLY A 73 -14.77 -16.65 10.71
N GLN A 74 -15.08 -17.02 9.46
CA GLN A 74 -14.43 -18.15 8.79
C GLN A 74 -13.02 -17.77 8.31
N GLU A 75 -12.02 -18.56 8.69
CA GLU A 75 -10.65 -18.37 8.22
C GLU A 75 -10.52 -18.77 6.75
N ILE A 76 -9.91 -17.89 5.94
CA ILE A 76 -9.57 -18.20 4.55
C ILE A 76 -8.27 -19.02 4.54
N PRO A 77 -8.25 -20.22 3.93
CA PRO A 77 -7.04 -21.04 3.89
C PRO A 77 -5.87 -20.29 3.26
N ARG A 78 -4.76 -20.23 3.99
CA ARG A 78 -3.49 -19.68 3.52
C ARG A 78 -2.71 -20.76 2.80
N ILE A 79 -2.23 -20.45 1.59
CA ILE A 79 -1.29 -21.28 0.85
C ILE A 79 0.11 -20.71 1.10
N SER A 80 0.96 -21.51 1.74
CA SER A 80 2.38 -21.20 1.89
C SER A 80 3.12 -21.66 0.64
N VAL A 81 3.78 -20.73 -0.05
CA VAL A 81 4.55 -21.04 -1.25
C VAL A 81 6.03 -20.89 -0.91
N LEU A 82 6.76 -22.01 -0.93
CA LEU A 82 8.20 -22.09 -0.62
C LEU A 82 9.07 -21.36 -1.65
N GLU A 83 8.59 -21.24 -2.88
CA GLU A 83 9.31 -20.56 -3.96
C GLU A 83 8.32 -19.68 -4.72
N PRO A 84 8.50 -18.35 -4.74
CA PRO A 84 7.58 -17.47 -5.46
C PRO A 84 7.55 -17.88 -6.93
N GLU A 85 6.49 -18.56 -7.33
CA GLU A 85 6.12 -18.62 -8.74
C GLU A 85 6.00 -17.15 -9.18
N LEU A 86 6.94 -16.72 -10.01
CA LEU A 86 7.00 -15.35 -10.51
C LEU A 86 5.61 -15.00 -11.06
N ALA A 87 5.24 -13.72 -10.89
CA ALA A 87 4.00 -13.09 -11.35
C ALA A 87 3.39 -13.79 -12.59
N PRO A 88 2.05 -13.92 -12.66
CA PRO A 88 1.32 -14.80 -13.57
C PRO A 88 2.03 -14.90 -14.92
N THR A 89 2.38 -16.14 -15.31
CA THR A 89 2.82 -16.40 -16.68
C THR A 89 1.75 -15.78 -17.58
N PRO A 90 2.14 -14.82 -18.44
CA PRO A 90 1.18 -14.01 -19.18
C PRO A 90 0.23 -14.96 -19.90
N VAL A 91 -1.08 -14.78 -19.66
CA VAL A 91 -2.12 -15.55 -20.34
C VAL A 91 -1.79 -15.49 -21.83
N ASN A 92 -1.65 -16.65 -22.46
CA ASN A 92 -1.39 -16.79 -23.90
C ASN A 92 -2.56 -16.18 -24.68
N ILE A 93 -2.60 -14.85 -24.79
CA ILE A 93 -3.44 -14.16 -25.76
C ILE A 93 -2.76 -14.42 -27.10
N PRO A 94 -3.46 -15.00 -28.09
CA PRO A 94 -2.91 -15.24 -29.42
C PRO A 94 -2.80 -13.90 -30.16
N GLN A 95 -1.82 -13.09 -29.78
CA GLN A 95 -1.28 -12.00 -30.57
C GLN A 95 0.17 -12.33 -30.88
N GLN A 96 0.60 -12.05 -32.12
CA GLN A 96 1.98 -12.19 -32.60
C GLN A 96 2.93 -11.29 -31.78
N GLN A 97 3.18 -11.65 -30.53
CA GLN A 97 4.06 -10.90 -29.65
C GLN A 97 5.48 -11.38 -29.90
N ASN A 98 6.35 -10.42 -30.19
CA ASN A 98 7.74 -10.61 -30.54
C ASN A 98 8.42 -11.41 -29.41
N TRP A 99 8.92 -12.62 -29.69
CA TRP A 99 9.54 -13.52 -28.69
C TRP A 99 10.63 -12.82 -27.85
N VAL A 100 11.25 -11.78 -28.43
CA VAL A 100 12.21 -10.90 -27.76
C VAL A 100 11.60 -10.19 -26.55
N GLU A 101 10.37 -9.69 -26.61
CA GLU A 101 9.71 -9.01 -25.47
C GLU A 101 9.40 -9.98 -24.32
N THR A 102 8.94 -11.19 -24.65
CA THR A 102 8.71 -12.24 -23.66
C THR A 102 10.00 -12.65 -22.97
N PHE A 103 11.10 -12.80 -23.72
CA PHE A 103 12.42 -13.06 -23.15
C PHE A 103 12.92 -11.89 -22.29
N THR A 104 12.75 -10.65 -22.75
CA THR A 104 13.16 -9.45 -21.99
C THR A 104 12.34 -9.30 -20.71
N ARG A 105 11.06 -9.69 -20.73
CA ARG A 105 10.17 -9.71 -19.54
C ARG A 105 10.57 -10.80 -18.55
N PHE A 106 10.90 -12.01 -19.02
CA PHE A 106 11.46 -13.06 -18.18
C PHE A 106 12.76 -12.61 -17.51
N PHE A 107 13.70 -12.03 -18.29
CA PHE A 107 14.96 -11.53 -17.75
C PHE A 107 14.79 -10.32 -16.83
N ALA A 108 13.85 -9.41 -17.07
CA ALA A 108 13.60 -8.28 -16.17
C ALA A 108 13.00 -8.73 -14.82
N ASN A 109 12.04 -9.66 -14.85
CA ASN A 109 11.48 -10.26 -13.64
C ASN A 109 12.55 -11.10 -12.91
N LEU A 110 13.38 -11.83 -13.65
CA LEU A 110 14.52 -12.58 -13.11
C LEU A 110 15.58 -11.65 -12.53
N VAL A 111 15.89 -10.50 -13.14
CA VAL A 111 16.87 -9.53 -12.65
C VAL A 111 16.35 -8.78 -11.42
N ASN A 112 15.08 -8.40 -11.38
CA ASN A 112 14.47 -7.83 -10.18
C ASN A 112 14.40 -8.85 -9.06
N TRP A 113 14.06 -10.11 -9.37
CA TRP A 113 14.14 -11.22 -8.42
C TRP A 113 15.59 -11.50 -7.98
N LEU A 114 16.57 -11.43 -8.87
CA LEU A 114 17.99 -11.60 -8.53
C LEU A 114 18.51 -10.41 -7.72
N LYS A 115 18.01 -9.19 -7.90
CA LYS A 115 18.29 -8.05 -7.02
C LYS A 115 17.68 -8.26 -5.64
N PHE A 116 16.43 -8.72 -5.60
CA PHE A 116 15.75 -9.11 -4.37
C PHE A 116 16.48 -10.26 -3.67
N ARG A 117 16.96 -11.26 -4.42
CA ARG A 117 17.72 -12.42 -3.93
C ARG A 117 19.14 -12.07 -3.52
N ASN A 118 19.82 -11.15 -4.22
CA ASN A 118 21.14 -10.68 -3.80
C ASN A 118 21.02 -9.82 -2.53
N SER A 119 19.90 -9.10 -2.36
CA SER A 119 19.54 -8.51 -1.06
C SER A 119 19.15 -9.58 -0.02
N ALA A 120 18.54 -10.69 -0.45
CA ALA A 120 18.10 -11.78 0.44
C ALA A 120 19.25 -12.73 0.87
N ALA A 121 20.29 -12.89 0.05
CA ALA A 121 21.49 -13.67 0.37
C ALA A 121 22.36 -12.95 1.42
N ASP A 122 22.32 -11.61 1.47
CA ASP A 122 22.79 -10.84 2.64
C ASP A 122 21.79 -10.88 3.81
N SER A 123 20.53 -11.27 3.56
CA SER A 123 19.44 -11.27 4.53
C SER A 123 19.35 -12.51 5.41
N GLU A 124 19.95 -13.64 5.03
CA GLU A 124 20.17 -14.79 5.94
C GLU A 124 20.99 -14.39 7.19
N ARG A 125 21.57 -13.18 7.21
CA ARG A 125 22.39 -12.66 8.30
C ARG A 125 21.80 -11.51 9.08
N ILE A 126 20.66 -10.94 8.70
CA ILE A 126 20.11 -9.79 9.45
C ILE A 126 19.15 -10.28 10.53
N LEU A 127 19.71 -11.04 11.47
CA LEU A 127 19.09 -11.28 12.76
C LEU A 127 19.07 -9.95 13.51
N TYR A 128 17.93 -9.29 13.55
CA TYR A 128 17.79 -8.11 14.40
C TYR A 128 17.60 -8.57 15.84
N LEU A 129 18.61 -8.32 16.67
CA LEU A 129 18.43 -8.41 18.11
C LEU A 129 17.64 -7.19 18.57
N MET A 130 16.32 -7.36 18.72
CA MET A 130 15.49 -6.32 19.32
C MET A 130 15.82 -6.22 20.79
N SER A 131 16.47 -5.12 21.17
CA SER A 131 16.72 -4.84 22.58
C SER A 131 15.41 -4.55 23.31
N LEU A 132 15.45 -4.69 24.63
CA LEU A 132 14.35 -4.42 25.56
C LEU A 132 13.72 -3.04 25.29
N GLU A 133 12.40 -2.99 25.37
CA GLU A 133 11.54 -1.81 25.23
C GLU A 133 11.70 -1.06 23.90
N LYS A 134 12.33 -1.67 22.89
CA LYS A 134 12.43 -1.07 21.56
C LYS A 134 11.25 -1.44 20.69
N TYR A 135 10.75 -0.41 20.03
CA TYR A 135 9.82 -0.49 18.92
C TYR A 135 10.60 -0.69 17.61
N THR A 136 10.25 -1.73 16.87
CA THR A 136 10.74 -1.99 15.52
C THR A 136 9.59 -1.91 14.54
N SER A 137 9.80 -1.27 13.39
CA SER A 137 8.82 -1.22 12.31
C SER A 137 9.23 -2.16 11.18
N LEU A 138 8.30 -2.98 10.72
CA LEU A 138 8.41 -3.83 9.54
C LEU A 138 7.38 -3.36 8.50
N THR A 139 7.73 -3.36 7.22
CA THR A 139 6.77 -3.21 6.13
C THR A 139 6.48 -4.56 5.50
N VAL A 140 5.21 -4.95 5.41
CA VAL A 140 4.74 -6.11 4.66
C VAL A 140 3.93 -5.60 3.47
N THR A 141 4.36 -5.93 2.26
CA THR A 141 3.63 -5.59 1.05
C THR A 141 2.63 -6.69 0.72
N ALA A 142 1.38 -6.32 0.44
CA ALA A 142 0.38 -7.21 -0.13
C ALA A 142 0.05 -6.80 -1.56
N LEU A 143 -0.08 -7.80 -2.42
CA LEU A 143 -0.37 -7.68 -3.84
C LEU A 143 -1.73 -8.30 -4.11
N LEU A 144 -2.68 -7.51 -4.62
CA LEU A 144 -3.98 -7.96 -5.08
C LEU A 144 -3.99 -8.03 -6.61
N PHE A 145 -4.21 -9.20 -7.18
CA PHE A 145 -4.16 -9.43 -8.63
C PHE A 145 -5.00 -10.64 -9.06
N TRP A 146 -5.27 -10.73 -10.37
CA TRP A 146 -5.90 -11.89 -10.97
C TRP A 146 -4.87 -12.91 -11.45
N ASN A 147 -5.13 -14.18 -11.18
CA ASN A 147 -4.32 -15.30 -11.65
C ASN A 147 -5.24 -16.48 -11.97
N HIS A 148 -5.23 -16.95 -13.22
CA HIS A 148 -6.12 -18.03 -13.71
C HIS A 148 -7.59 -17.82 -13.30
N ASP A 149 -8.15 -16.64 -13.58
CA ASP A 149 -9.53 -16.24 -13.24
C ASP A 149 -9.88 -16.28 -11.73
N ARG A 150 -8.86 -16.29 -10.87
CA ARG A 150 -9.02 -16.17 -9.42
C ARG A 150 -8.39 -14.88 -8.92
N LEU A 151 -9.11 -14.15 -8.10
CA LEU A 151 -8.57 -13.03 -7.36
C LEU A 151 -7.71 -13.57 -6.21
N GLN A 152 -6.45 -13.13 -6.17
CA GLN A 152 -5.47 -13.55 -5.18
C GLN A 152 -4.95 -12.36 -4.39
N LEU A 153 -4.74 -12.56 -3.09
CA LEU A 153 -4.01 -11.62 -2.23
C LEU A 153 -2.74 -12.31 -1.75
N GLN A 154 -1.60 -11.79 -2.19
CA GLN A 154 -0.29 -12.34 -1.87
C GLN A 154 0.47 -11.38 -0.96
N PHE A 155 0.92 -11.86 0.20
CA PHE A 155 1.78 -11.12 1.12
C PHE A 155 3.22 -11.54 0.91
N ILE A 156 4.10 -10.55 0.83
CA ILE A 156 5.54 -10.72 0.67
C ILE A 156 6.22 -10.06 1.87
N PRO A 157 6.51 -10.80 2.95
CA PRO A 157 7.76 -10.61 3.67
C PRO A 157 8.89 -11.30 2.87
N ALA A 158 10.12 -10.79 2.90
CA ALA A 158 11.26 -11.22 2.05
C ALA A 158 11.82 -12.65 2.29
N GLY A 159 10.97 -13.64 2.59
CA GLY A 159 11.38 -15.03 2.77
C GLY A 159 10.25 -16.04 2.54
N ASN A 160 9.05 -15.80 3.05
CA ASN A 160 7.89 -16.70 2.91
C ASN A 160 6.71 -16.01 2.25
N VAL A 161 6.33 -16.46 1.06
CA VAL A 161 5.15 -15.93 0.36
C VAL A 161 3.90 -16.60 0.89
N SER A 162 3.00 -15.79 1.44
CA SER A 162 1.67 -16.22 1.87
C SER A 162 0.64 -15.79 0.84
N ARG A 163 -0.19 -16.71 0.36
CA ARG A 163 -1.22 -16.43 -0.64
C ARG A 163 -2.60 -16.86 -0.16
N PHE A 164 -3.57 -16.00 -0.40
CA PHE A 164 -5.00 -16.31 -0.28
C PHE A 164 -5.61 -16.29 -1.68
N GLU A 165 -6.42 -17.29 -2.02
CA GLU A 165 -6.99 -17.46 -3.35
C GLU A 165 -8.52 -17.37 -3.33
N ALA A 166 -9.10 -17.20 -4.52
CA ALA A 166 -10.55 -17.18 -4.76
C ALA A 166 -11.29 -16.14 -3.90
N LEU A 167 -10.66 -14.97 -3.72
CA LEU A 167 -11.26 -13.86 -2.99
C LEU A 167 -12.42 -13.24 -3.78
N GLN A 168 -13.37 -12.64 -3.07
CA GLN A 168 -14.57 -12.02 -3.62
C GLN A 168 -14.70 -10.58 -3.12
N ALA A 169 -15.59 -9.81 -3.75
CA ALA A 169 -15.93 -8.46 -3.31
C ALA A 169 -16.72 -8.52 -1.99
N GLN A 170 -16.01 -8.47 -0.86
CA GLN A 170 -16.62 -8.51 0.47
C GLN A 170 -15.67 -7.91 1.53
N GLN A 171 -16.15 -7.88 2.77
CA GLN A 171 -15.36 -7.49 3.93
C GLN A 171 -14.63 -8.71 4.52
N TYR A 172 -13.34 -8.51 4.76
CA TYR A 172 -12.45 -9.41 5.47
C TYR A 172 -11.87 -8.69 6.69
N ARG A 173 -11.34 -9.48 7.63
CA ARG A 173 -10.55 -9.04 8.77
C ARG A 173 -9.15 -9.61 8.61
N LEU A 174 -8.16 -8.73 8.57
CA LEU A 174 -6.76 -9.09 8.43
C LEU A 174 -6.04 -8.86 9.76
N ARG A 175 -5.21 -9.81 10.18
CA ARG A 175 -4.20 -9.59 11.23
C ARG A 175 -2.90 -10.30 10.89
N PHE A 176 -1.84 -10.01 11.63
CA PHE A 176 -0.57 -10.72 11.54
C PHE A 176 -0.30 -11.47 12.83
N ILE A 177 0.09 -12.74 12.70
CA ILE A 177 0.43 -13.62 13.81
C ILE A 177 1.93 -13.78 13.85
N GLY A 178 2.49 -13.63 15.04
CA GLY A 178 3.87 -13.88 15.36
C GLY A 178 4.19 -15.36 15.40
N ILE A 179 5.13 -15.79 14.58
CA ILE A 179 5.65 -17.17 14.58
C ILE A 179 7.11 -17.18 15.02
N ASN A 180 7.52 -18.22 15.74
CA ASN A 180 8.91 -18.47 16.13
C ASN A 180 9.57 -17.38 17.00
N PHE A 181 8.79 -16.72 17.85
CA PHE A 181 9.34 -15.81 18.87
C PHE A 181 9.92 -16.51 20.10
N ASN A 182 9.81 -17.84 20.16
CA ASN A 182 10.26 -18.61 21.32
C ASN A 182 11.78 -18.83 21.27
N THR A 183 12.51 -18.14 22.14
CA THR A 183 13.96 -17.95 22.08
C THR A 183 14.81 -19.15 22.53
N ASN A 184 14.19 -20.25 22.95
CA ASN A 184 14.87 -21.23 23.80
C ASN A 184 15.29 -22.55 23.12
N GLN A 185 15.06 -22.74 21.82
CA GLN A 185 15.52 -23.95 21.12
C GLN A 185 16.25 -23.62 19.81
N PRO A 186 17.59 -23.45 19.87
CA PRO A 186 18.37 -23.07 18.70
C PRO A 186 18.59 -24.17 17.65
N ASN A 187 18.12 -25.42 17.79
CA ASN A 187 18.48 -26.50 16.85
C ASN A 187 17.51 -27.69 16.77
N SER A 188 16.25 -27.55 17.17
CA SER A 188 15.29 -28.65 16.99
C SER A 188 14.85 -28.68 15.53
N GLU A 189 15.15 -29.75 14.80
CA GLU A 189 14.58 -30.02 13.48
C GLU A 189 13.06 -29.77 13.55
N VAL A 190 12.55 -28.95 12.62
CA VAL A 190 11.15 -28.51 12.58
C VAL A 190 10.26 -29.71 12.26
N GLU A 191 10.01 -30.56 13.23
CA GLU A 191 8.83 -31.41 13.22
C GLU A 191 7.64 -30.49 13.49
N THR A 192 6.77 -30.35 12.50
CA THR A 192 5.41 -29.80 12.62
C THR A 192 4.59 -30.68 13.56
N THR A 193 4.93 -30.69 14.85
CA THR A 193 4.04 -31.16 15.89
C THR A 193 3.02 -30.05 16.10
N GLU A 194 1.73 -30.37 16.00
CA GLU A 194 0.64 -29.46 16.34
C GLU A 194 0.79 -29.03 17.81
N VAL A 195 1.48 -27.92 18.05
CA VAL A 195 1.61 -27.32 19.39
C VAL A 195 0.24 -26.80 19.78
N ALA A 196 -0.44 -27.55 20.65
CA ALA A 196 -1.71 -27.18 21.23
C ALA A 196 -1.60 -25.88 22.06
N ASP A 197 -2.48 -24.92 21.76
CA ASP A 197 -2.96 -23.81 22.59
C ASP A 197 -1.96 -22.80 23.20
N SER A 198 -0.69 -22.76 22.78
CA SER A 198 0.14 -21.59 23.16
C SER A 198 -0.40 -20.35 22.44
N GLU A 199 -0.93 -19.38 23.19
CA GLU A 199 -1.31 -18.06 22.66
C GLU A 199 -0.11 -17.51 21.89
N GLN A 200 -0.29 -17.17 20.61
CA GLN A 200 0.76 -16.55 19.80
C GLN A 200 0.54 -15.03 19.80
N PRO A 201 1.60 -14.21 19.88
CA PRO A 201 1.44 -12.76 19.77
C PRO A 201 0.81 -12.43 18.42
N ALA A 202 -0.24 -11.63 18.41
CA ALA A 202 -0.97 -11.31 17.19
C ALA A 202 -1.36 -9.83 17.20
N SER A 203 -1.35 -9.23 16.02
CA SER A 203 -1.89 -7.88 15.86
C SER A 203 -3.39 -7.86 16.05
N GLN A 204 -3.92 -6.67 16.31
CA GLN A 204 -5.33 -6.41 16.16
C GLN A 204 -5.79 -6.73 14.72
N PHE A 205 -7.07 -7.05 14.59
CA PHE A 205 -7.71 -7.14 13.28
C PHE A 205 -7.93 -5.75 12.70
N VAL A 206 -7.59 -5.56 11.42
CA VAL A 206 -8.00 -4.42 10.60
C VAL A 206 -9.05 -4.89 9.58
N ASN A 207 -9.96 -4.00 9.21
CA ASN A 207 -10.98 -4.29 8.20
C ASN A 207 -10.36 -4.11 6.81
N LEU A 208 -10.31 -5.20 6.04
CA LEU A 208 -9.91 -5.19 4.64
C LEU A 208 -11.16 -5.40 3.78
N ARG A 209 -11.56 -4.42 2.99
CA ARG A 209 -12.70 -4.56 2.07
C ARG A 209 -12.20 -4.65 0.64
N LEU A 210 -12.66 -5.66 -0.09
CA LEU A 210 -12.48 -5.74 -1.52
C LEU A 210 -13.78 -5.24 -2.16
N VAL A 211 -13.67 -4.23 -3.03
CA VAL A 211 -14.83 -3.57 -3.63
C VAL A 211 -14.74 -3.60 -5.14
N GLU A 212 -15.87 -3.80 -5.81
CA GLU A 212 -15.94 -3.57 -7.24
C GLU A 212 -16.02 -2.07 -7.54
N PRO A 213 -15.43 -1.61 -8.66
CA PRO A 213 -15.71 -0.27 -9.17
C PRO A 213 -17.21 -0.05 -9.42
N LEU A 214 -17.67 1.20 -9.32
CA LEU A 214 -19.07 1.52 -9.56
C LEU A 214 -19.47 1.19 -11.00
N ALA A 215 -20.65 0.56 -11.16
CA ALA A 215 -21.15 0.17 -12.47
C ALA A 215 -21.35 1.37 -13.42
N THR A 216 -21.70 2.53 -12.88
CA THR A 216 -21.88 3.79 -13.60
C THR A 216 -20.57 4.53 -13.89
N ASN A 217 -19.53 4.28 -13.08
CA ASN A 217 -18.22 4.91 -13.20
C ASN A 217 -17.11 3.95 -12.76
N LYS A 218 -16.44 3.34 -13.74
CA LYS A 218 -15.35 2.37 -13.49
C LYS A 218 -14.11 2.98 -12.84
N ASN A 219 -14.02 4.30 -12.80
CA ASN A 219 -12.92 5.03 -12.19
C ASN A 219 -13.19 5.34 -10.71
N ALA A 220 -14.34 4.91 -10.17
CA ALA A 220 -14.79 5.22 -8.84
C ALA A 220 -15.12 3.98 -7.99
N VAL A 221 -14.91 4.10 -6.68
CA VAL A 221 -15.38 3.16 -5.66
C VAL A 221 -16.13 3.90 -4.56
N GLU A 222 -17.11 3.24 -3.96
CA GLU A 222 -17.88 3.81 -2.84
C GLU A 222 -17.74 2.96 -1.58
N VAL A 223 -17.48 3.63 -0.46
CA VAL A 223 -17.28 3.00 0.85
C VAL A 223 -18.00 3.83 1.89
N ASP A 224 -18.95 3.21 2.60
CA ASP A 224 -19.71 3.85 3.68
C ASP A 224 -20.34 5.20 3.26
N GLY A 225 -20.82 5.27 2.01
CA GLY A 225 -21.41 6.49 1.43
C GLY A 225 -20.40 7.55 1.00
N ILE A 226 -19.09 7.25 0.95
CA ILE A 226 -18.08 8.14 0.39
C ILE A 226 -17.54 7.54 -0.90
N CYS A 227 -17.66 8.28 -2.00
CA CYS A 227 -17.19 7.87 -3.31
C CYS A 227 -15.82 8.50 -3.61
N PHE A 228 -14.85 7.68 -4.01
CA PHE A 228 -13.51 8.07 -4.42
C PHE A 228 -13.30 7.75 -5.89
N GLU A 229 -13.07 8.77 -6.72
CA GLU A 229 -12.88 8.65 -8.16
C GLU A 229 -11.47 9.11 -8.56
N THR A 230 -10.74 8.31 -9.33
CA THR A 230 -9.46 8.73 -9.94
C THR A 230 -9.73 9.70 -11.09
N VAL A 231 -9.08 10.87 -11.06
CA VAL A 231 -9.18 11.92 -12.08
C VAL A 231 -7.81 12.16 -12.72
N VAL A 232 -7.70 11.90 -14.03
CA VAL A 232 -6.50 12.13 -14.84
C VAL A 232 -6.88 12.38 -16.30
N ALA A 233 -6.03 13.11 -17.04
CA ALA A 233 -6.14 13.21 -18.49
C ALA A 233 -5.83 11.86 -19.16
N GLU A 234 -6.73 11.34 -20.00
CA GLU A 234 -6.61 10.01 -20.61
C GLU A 234 -5.44 9.89 -21.60
N GLN A 235 -5.12 10.98 -22.31
CA GLN A 235 -4.09 11.02 -23.34
C GLN A 235 -3.21 12.25 -23.18
N ILE A 236 -1.90 12.04 -23.21
CA ILE A 236 -0.90 13.10 -23.17
C ILE A 236 0.00 12.96 -24.40
N VAL A 237 -0.06 13.98 -25.27
CA VAL A 237 0.81 14.08 -26.44
C VAL A 237 2.13 14.69 -26.02
N ILE A 238 3.20 13.91 -26.10
CA ILE A 238 4.55 14.32 -25.81
C ILE A 238 5.16 14.79 -27.13
N SER A 239 5.28 16.11 -27.27
CA SER A 239 5.96 16.67 -28.44
C SER A 239 7.43 16.24 -28.44
N ASP A 240 7.95 15.91 -29.62
CA ASP A 240 9.38 15.74 -29.87
C ASP A 240 10.07 17.10 -29.68
N SER A 241 10.36 17.52 -28.45
CA SER A 241 11.00 18.82 -28.28
C SER A 241 11.78 18.96 -26.98
N GLU A 242 13.02 19.40 -27.19
CA GLU A 242 13.90 20.17 -26.32
C GLU A 242 14.05 19.66 -24.87
N LEU A 243 15.30 19.29 -24.53
CA LEU A 243 15.73 19.13 -23.14
C LEU A 243 15.19 20.31 -22.31
N ASP A 244 14.58 19.99 -21.17
CA ASP A 244 13.93 20.91 -20.23
C ASP A 244 12.50 21.40 -20.58
N SER A 245 11.87 20.95 -21.68
CA SER A 245 10.44 21.17 -21.88
C SER A 245 9.59 20.41 -20.84
N ARG A 246 8.58 21.07 -20.27
CA ARG A 246 7.65 20.51 -19.28
C ARG A 246 6.23 20.57 -19.81
N ILE A 247 5.53 19.44 -19.79
CA ILE A 247 4.09 19.36 -20.04
C ILE A 247 3.41 19.32 -18.68
N TYR A 248 2.64 20.35 -18.36
CA TYR A 248 1.91 20.46 -17.10
C TYR A 248 0.52 19.85 -17.22
N MET A 249 0.07 19.19 -16.15
CA MET A 249 -1.25 18.57 -16.06
C MET A 249 -1.65 18.41 -14.59
N GLU A 250 -2.89 18.02 -14.36
CA GLU A 250 -3.41 17.77 -13.02
C GLU A 250 -3.74 16.28 -12.87
N PHE A 251 -3.46 15.75 -11.68
CA PHE A 251 -3.83 14.39 -11.31
C PHE A 251 -4.43 14.35 -9.93
N GLY A 252 -5.37 13.46 -9.67
CA GLY A 252 -5.73 13.17 -8.29
C GLY A 252 -7.05 12.43 -8.17
N ILE A 253 -7.86 12.86 -7.20
CA ILE A 253 -9.14 12.22 -6.92
C ILE A 253 -10.26 13.24 -6.77
N ASN A 254 -11.46 12.80 -7.10
CA ASN A 254 -12.70 13.47 -6.71
C ASN A 254 -13.35 12.66 -5.58
N ILE A 255 -13.67 13.32 -4.47
CA ILE A 255 -14.29 12.71 -3.30
C ILE A 255 -15.71 13.25 -3.17
N THR A 256 -16.71 12.38 -3.24
CA THR A 256 -18.12 12.75 -3.08
C THR A 256 -18.68 12.19 -1.78
N ASN A 257 -19.31 13.04 -0.98
CA ASN A 257 -19.95 12.65 0.26
C ASN A 257 -21.44 12.31 0.02
N ASN A 258 -21.78 11.05 -0.17
CA ASN A 258 -23.16 10.57 -0.27
C ASN A 258 -23.80 10.26 1.10
N THR A 259 -23.12 10.53 2.22
CA THR A 259 -23.69 10.31 3.56
C THR A 259 -24.67 11.42 3.93
N LEU A 260 -25.40 11.24 5.03
CA LEU A 260 -26.34 12.25 5.55
C LEU A 260 -25.67 13.32 6.43
N ALA A 261 -24.38 13.15 6.77
CA ALA A 261 -23.64 14.04 7.64
C ALA A 261 -22.50 14.71 6.89
N PRO A 262 -22.09 15.94 7.27
CA PRO A 262 -20.89 16.54 6.70
C PRO A 262 -19.65 15.75 7.13
N VAL A 263 -18.67 15.64 6.23
CA VAL A 263 -17.45 14.86 6.46
C VAL A 263 -16.23 15.71 6.13
N ARG A 264 -15.23 15.70 7.00
CA ARG A 264 -14.00 16.46 6.79
C ARG A 264 -12.89 15.56 6.28
N PHE A 265 -12.22 15.93 5.19
CA PHE A 265 -11.12 15.17 4.60
C PHE A 265 -9.78 15.85 4.86
N ASN A 266 -8.72 15.08 5.06
CA ASN A 266 -7.35 15.58 5.09
C ASN A 266 -6.80 15.54 3.66
N LEU A 267 -6.47 16.68 3.06
CA LEU A 267 -5.85 16.79 1.74
C LEU A 267 -4.37 17.22 1.82
N PHE A 268 -3.75 17.22 2.99
CA PHE A 268 -2.38 17.71 3.16
C PHE A 268 -1.33 16.66 2.76
N ASP A 269 -1.41 15.48 3.35
CA ASP A 269 -0.41 14.40 3.23
C ASP A 269 -1.03 13.03 2.91
N SER A 270 -2.30 13.03 2.48
CA SER A 270 -3.11 11.81 2.37
C SER A 270 -3.08 11.14 1.00
N LEU A 271 -2.68 11.84 -0.05
CA LEU A 271 -2.82 11.36 -1.43
C LEU A 271 -1.51 10.79 -1.97
N ILE A 272 -1.57 9.50 -2.33
CA ILE A 272 -0.41 8.71 -2.75
C ILE A 272 -0.68 8.22 -4.19
N PRO A 273 -0.03 8.78 -5.23
CA PRO A 273 -0.11 8.26 -6.58
C PRO A 273 0.62 6.93 -6.68
N GLN A 274 0.06 5.99 -7.43
CA GLN A 274 0.73 4.76 -7.84
C GLN A 274 0.60 4.62 -9.36
N LEU A 275 1.73 4.31 -10.00
CA LEU A 275 1.83 4.14 -11.45
C LEU A 275 2.22 2.69 -11.75
N ALA A 276 1.39 2.01 -12.52
CA ALA A 276 1.63 0.66 -12.99
C ALA A 276 1.83 0.64 -14.51
N GLU A 277 2.71 -0.25 -14.95
CA GLU A 277 2.80 -0.70 -16.33
C GLU A 277 2.14 -2.09 -16.40
N ARG A 278 1.73 -2.54 -17.58
CA ARG A 278 1.12 -3.88 -17.71
C ARG A 278 2.07 -4.95 -17.14
N ASP A 279 1.55 -5.82 -16.28
CA ASP A 279 2.28 -6.88 -15.58
C ASP A 279 3.46 -6.41 -14.71
N ARG A 280 3.61 -5.10 -14.47
CA ARG A 280 4.73 -4.54 -13.71
C ARG A 280 4.27 -3.45 -12.77
N TYR A 281 4.38 -3.77 -11.48
CA TYR A 281 4.42 -2.74 -10.47
C TYR A 281 5.73 -1.96 -10.59
N ARG A 282 5.66 -0.64 -10.75
CA ARG A 282 6.85 0.20 -10.64
C ARG A 282 7.02 0.61 -9.19
N GLU A 283 8.23 0.40 -8.69
CA GLU A 283 8.61 0.89 -7.37
C GLU A 283 8.46 2.41 -7.34
N GLN A 284 7.63 2.86 -6.42
CA GLN A 284 7.47 4.26 -6.10
C GLN A 284 8.73 4.74 -5.38
N THR A 285 9.30 5.86 -5.84
CA THR A 285 10.30 6.54 -5.03
C THR A 285 9.55 7.28 -3.92
N TRP A 286 9.93 7.04 -2.66
CA TRP A 286 9.38 7.77 -1.50
C TRP A 286 9.42 9.28 -1.77
N PRO A 287 8.42 10.04 -1.31
CA PRO A 287 8.32 11.45 -1.65
C PRO A 287 9.55 12.17 -1.09
N PHE A 288 10.19 12.98 -1.94
CA PHE A 288 11.28 13.83 -1.48
C PHE A 288 10.67 15.03 -0.75
N TYR A 289 10.76 15.06 0.57
CA TYR A 289 10.38 16.22 1.37
C TYR A 289 11.44 17.31 1.20
N ARG A 290 11.05 18.44 0.59
CA ARG A 290 11.96 19.59 0.45
C ARG A 290 11.78 20.61 1.57
N MET A 291 10.62 20.67 2.23
CA MET A 291 10.30 21.69 3.24
C MET A 291 9.26 21.19 4.25
N GLU A 292 9.35 21.64 5.50
CA GLU A 292 8.29 21.48 6.50
C GLU A 292 7.25 22.58 6.29
N ILE A 293 6.23 22.32 5.48
CA ILE A 293 5.06 23.19 5.40
C ILE A 293 4.11 22.81 6.53
N ALA A 294 3.63 23.80 7.30
CA ALA A 294 2.60 23.54 8.29
C ALA A 294 1.22 23.37 7.60
N PRO A 295 0.41 22.39 8.01
CA PRO A 295 -0.94 22.24 7.49
C PRO A 295 -1.79 23.49 7.80
N LYS A 296 -2.73 23.82 6.90
CA LYS A 296 -3.66 24.95 7.01
C LYS A 296 -5.09 24.42 6.97
N GLU A 297 -6.04 25.18 7.51
CA GLU A 297 -7.47 24.84 7.48
C GLU A 297 -7.99 24.52 6.06
N SER A 298 -7.49 25.20 5.03
CA SER A 298 -7.85 24.92 3.62
C SER A 298 -7.45 23.53 3.14
N HIS A 299 -6.52 22.83 3.83
CA HIS A 299 -6.19 21.44 3.54
C HIS A 299 -7.17 20.46 4.17
N PHE A 300 -8.15 20.94 4.96
CA PHE A 300 -9.13 20.09 5.64
C PHE A 300 -10.58 20.49 5.34
N PRO A 301 -10.98 20.45 4.06
CA PRO A 301 -12.31 20.86 3.65
C PRO A 301 -13.40 20.00 4.30
N LEU A 302 -14.48 20.65 4.72
CA LEU A 302 -15.72 20.02 5.14
C LEU A 302 -16.63 19.87 3.91
N VAL A 303 -16.99 18.64 3.56
CA VAL A 303 -17.81 18.31 2.40
C VAL A 303 -19.22 17.98 2.89
N MET A 304 -20.22 18.72 2.42
CA MET A 304 -21.61 18.49 2.82
C MET A 304 -22.22 17.27 2.12
N PRO A 305 -23.33 16.69 2.63
CA PRO A 305 -24.10 15.67 1.94
C PRO A 305 -24.44 16.04 0.49
N GLY A 306 -24.13 15.15 -0.44
CA GLY A 306 -24.30 15.31 -1.89
C GLY A 306 -23.25 16.18 -2.58
N GLU A 307 -22.31 16.78 -1.86
CA GLU A 307 -21.24 17.58 -2.45
C GLU A 307 -20.00 16.74 -2.77
N SER A 308 -19.20 17.27 -3.69
CA SER A 308 -17.91 16.69 -4.09
C SER A 308 -16.79 17.69 -3.93
N ILE A 309 -15.58 17.18 -3.70
CA ILE A 309 -14.35 17.96 -3.72
C ILE A 309 -13.28 17.28 -4.57
N SER A 310 -12.65 18.08 -5.44
CA SER A 310 -11.51 17.64 -6.23
C SER A 310 -10.22 17.91 -5.48
N PHE A 311 -9.47 16.84 -5.20
CA PHE A 311 -8.09 16.92 -4.75
C PHE A 311 -7.17 16.70 -5.95
N LEU A 312 -6.82 17.80 -6.62
CA LEU A 312 -5.96 17.79 -7.80
C LEU A 312 -4.56 18.27 -7.45
N SER A 313 -3.59 17.39 -7.70
CA SER A 313 -2.16 17.61 -7.54
C SER A 313 -1.55 18.04 -8.87
N PRO A 314 -0.84 19.18 -8.92
CA PRO A 314 -0.10 19.57 -10.11
C PRO A 314 0.97 18.53 -10.45
N GLY A 315 1.03 18.14 -11.71
CA GLY A 315 2.05 17.25 -12.23
C GLY A 315 2.72 17.81 -13.49
N SER A 316 3.88 17.27 -13.80
CA SER A 316 4.60 17.57 -15.03
C SER A 316 5.32 16.36 -15.60
N LEU A 317 5.21 16.17 -16.91
CA LEU A 317 6.08 15.28 -17.68
C LEU A 317 7.24 16.08 -18.26
N PHE A 318 8.45 15.52 -18.23
CA PHE A 318 9.63 16.13 -18.84
C PHE A 318 10.72 15.10 -19.12
N TRP A 319 11.61 15.44 -20.05
CA TRP A 319 12.85 14.72 -20.28
C TRP A 319 13.93 15.22 -19.32
N ASP A 320 14.54 14.32 -18.55
CA ASP A 320 15.65 14.68 -17.69
C ASP A 320 16.98 14.85 -18.45
N LYS A 321 18.04 15.23 -17.76
CA LYS A 321 19.39 15.41 -18.35
C LYS A 321 19.99 14.11 -18.92
N SER A 322 19.43 12.96 -18.56
CA SER A 322 19.83 11.64 -19.07
C SER A 322 18.91 11.16 -20.20
N ASN A 323 18.10 12.05 -20.76
CA ASN A 323 17.12 11.76 -21.80
C ASN A 323 16.13 10.65 -21.39
N GLN A 324 15.69 10.67 -20.13
CA GLN A 324 14.64 9.79 -19.62
C GLN A 324 13.36 10.59 -19.38
N LEU A 325 12.24 10.10 -19.90
CA LEU A 325 10.95 10.68 -19.59
C LEU A 325 10.61 10.42 -18.13
N CYS A 326 10.24 11.49 -17.43
CA CYS A 326 9.93 11.47 -16.02
C CYS A 326 8.56 12.10 -15.77
N LEU A 327 7.81 11.53 -14.84
CA LEU A 327 6.58 12.10 -14.29
C LEU A 327 6.85 12.57 -12.87
N GLN A 328 6.56 13.84 -12.63
CA GLN A 328 6.61 14.47 -11.32
C GLN A 328 5.20 14.85 -10.90
N ILE A 329 4.76 14.49 -9.70
CA ILE A 329 3.48 14.92 -9.12
C ILE A 329 3.77 15.57 -7.77
N THR A 330 3.32 16.81 -7.59
CA THR A 330 3.51 17.57 -6.35
C THR A 330 2.37 17.27 -5.38
N ALA A 331 2.70 16.88 -4.15
CA ALA A 331 1.75 16.72 -3.05
C ALA A 331 1.51 18.06 -2.33
N ALA A 332 0.39 18.16 -1.61
CA ALA A 332 -0.01 19.40 -0.94
C ALA A 332 0.91 19.79 0.24
N ASP A 333 1.62 18.82 0.81
CA ASP A 333 2.68 18.99 1.81
C ASP A 333 4.03 19.45 1.21
N ALA A 334 4.05 19.84 -0.07
CA ALA A 334 5.24 20.10 -0.88
C ALA A 334 6.19 18.90 -1.06
N GLY A 335 5.72 17.70 -0.73
CA GLY A 335 6.32 16.46 -1.19
C GLY A 335 6.26 16.36 -2.71
N ILE A 336 7.18 15.58 -3.27
CA ILE A 336 7.23 15.31 -4.70
C ILE A 336 7.28 13.80 -4.91
N TRP A 337 6.28 13.29 -5.61
CA TRP A 337 6.29 11.95 -6.17
C TRP A 337 7.01 11.98 -7.52
N PHE A 338 7.95 11.05 -7.71
CA PHE A 338 8.81 11.02 -8.88
C PHE A 338 8.86 9.63 -9.50
N PHE A 339 8.45 9.53 -10.76
CA PHE A 339 8.53 8.32 -11.58
C PHE A 339 9.50 8.59 -12.73
N SER A 340 10.58 7.82 -12.82
CA SER A 340 11.61 7.96 -13.85
C SER A 340 11.59 6.82 -14.86
N LYS A 341 12.34 6.97 -15.95
CA LYS A 341 12.52 5.93 -16.99
C LYS A 341 11.19 5.50 -17.60
N LEU A 342 10.28 6.44 -17.81
CA LEU A 342 9.06 6.19 -18.54
C LEU A 342 9.41 6.02 -20.02
N ASN A 343 8.81 5.03 -20.65
CA ASN A 343 8.76 4.90 -22.10
C ASN A 343 7.45 5.52 -22.60
N LEU A 344 7.39 5.88 -23.88
CA LEU A 344 6.10 6.10 -24.54
C LEU A 344 5.27 4.80 -24.51
N GLY A 345 3.96 4.93 -24.35
CA GLY A 345 3.05 3.80 -24.27
C GLY A 345 1.96 3.96 -23.21
N LYS A 346 1.37 2.83 -22.86
CA LYS A 346 0.22 2.74 -21.98
C LYS A 346 0.64 2.47 -20.53
N TYR A 347 0.16 3.31 -19.63
CA TYR A 347 0.30 3.16 -18.19
C TYR A 347 -1.07 3.13 -17.54
N TYR A 348 -1.09 2.77 -16.26
CA TYR A 348 -2.27 2.82 -15.42
C TYR A 348 -1.91 3.58 -14.15
N ILE A 349 -2.64 4.65 -13.86
CA ILE A 349 -2.44 5.44 -12.65
C ILE A 349 -3.67 5.31 -11.76
N HIS A 350 -3.44 5.25 -10.46
CA HIS A 350 -4.48 5.45 -9.47
C HIS A 350 -3.90 6.16 -8.26
N PHE A 351 -4.79 6.48 -7.35
CA PHE A 351 -4.45 7.18 -6.12
C PHE A 351 -4.97 6.40 -4.93
N ALA A 352 -4.15 6.35 -3.89
CA ALA A 352 -4.60 5.95 -2.58
C ALA A 352 -4.80 7.19 -1.70
N TYR A 353 -5.97 7.30 -1.08
CA TYR A 353 -6.24 8.25 -0.01
C TYR A 353 -5.98 7.54 1.33
N ARG A 354 -5.08 8.08 2.14
CA ARG A 354 -4.70 7.54 3.45
C ARG A 354 -4.81 8.63 4.51
N ASN A 355 -5.75 8.48 5.44
CA ASN A 355 -5.77 9.29 6.66
C ASN A 355 -5.96 8.39 7.88
N GLN A 356 -5.06 8.48 8.85
CA GLN A 356 -5.09 7.70 10.09
C GLN A 356 -5.52 8.52 11.31
N SER A 357 -5.50 9.84 11.20
CA SER A 357 -5.74 10.75 12.32
C SER A 357 -7.18 11.23 12.30
N THR A 358 -7.89 11.05 13.41
CA THR A 358 -9.24 11.63 13.62
C THR A 358 -9.18 13.11 13.98
N ALA A 359 -8.01 13.59 14.40
CA ALA A 359 -7.76 14.98 14.69
C ALA A 359 -6.34 15.41 14.29
N ILE A 360 -6.15 16.69 14.00
CA ILE A 360 -4.86 17.29 13.67
C ILE A 360 -4.74 18.70 14.25
N GLU A 361 -3.54 19.06 14.68
CA GLU A 361 -3.21 20.42 15.12
C GLU A 361 -2.90 21.30 13.92
N ILE A 362 -3.54 22.47 13.86
CA ILE A 362 -3.36 23.46 12.81
C ILE A 362 -2.89 24.76 13.43
N TYR A 363 -1.78 25.29 12.94
CA TYR A 363 -1.29 26.60 13.35
C TYR A 363 -2.02 27.71 12.57
N HIS A 364 -2.74 28.59 13.26
CA HIS A 364 -3.32 29.78 12.64
C HIS A 364 -2.34 30.96 12.76
N PRO A 365 -1.68 31.38 11.66
CA PRO A 365 -0.67 32.42 11.71
C PRO A 365 -1.24 33.78 12.17
N THR A 366 -2.49 34.08 11.81
CA THR A 366 -3.16 35.32 12.19
C THR A 366 -3.43 35.42 13.68
N LEU A 367 -3.84 34.30 14.30
CA LEU A 367 -4.18 34.23 15.72
C LEU A 367 -2.98 33.84 16.59
N LYS A 368 -1.89 33.37 15.98
CA LYS A 368 -0.71 32.79 16.64
C LYS A 368 -1.08 31.70 17.65
N ASN A 369 -2.13 30.93 17.36
CA ASN A 369 -2.60 29.83 18.20
C ASN A 369 -2.61 28.52 17.39
N ILE A 370 -2.64 27.41 18.13
CA ILE A 370 -2.88 26.08 17.59
C ILE A 370 -4.33 25.74 17.87
N THR A 371 -5.05 25.32 16.83
CA THR A 371 -6.40 24.76 16.96
C THR A 371 -6.33 23.26 16.71
N LEU A 372 -7.12 22.50 17.46
CA LEU A 372 -7.30 21.09 17.21
C LEU A 372 -8.50 20.93 16.28
N MET A 373 -8.25 20.46 15.07
CA MET A 373 -9.30 20.11 14.13
C MET A 373 -9.64 18.64 14.29
N THR A 374 -10.89 18.34 14.63
CA THR A 374 -11.37 16.98 14.90
C THR A 374 -12.29 16.48 13.77
N GLU A 375 -12.78 15.25 13.93
CA GLU A 375 -13.79 14.64 13.04
C GLU A 375 -13.29 14.48 11.58
N LEU A 376 -11.99 14.25 11.43
CA LEU A 376 -11.41 13.88 10.15
C LEU A 376 -11.84 12.46 9.79
N TRP A 377 -12.22 12.26 8.54
CA TRP A 377 -12.51 10.94 7.98
C TRP A 377 -11.23 10.10 7.95
N THR A 378 -11.26 8.90 8.52
CA THR A 378 -10.13 7.98 8.59
C THR A 378 -10.35 6.75 7.71
N GLY A 379 -9.31 6.34 7.00
CA GLY A 379 -9.33 5.18 6.13
C GLY A 379 -8.15 5.15 5.16
N PHE A 380 -7.93 3.99 4.55
CA PHE A 380 -6.95 3.80 3.48
C PHE A 380 -7.65 3.22 2.26
N ILE A 381 -8.03 4.10 1.33
CA ILE A 381 -8.85 3.75 0.16
C ILE A 381 -8.00 3.87 -1.08
N PHE A 382 -8.03 2.85 -1.91
CA PHE A 382 -7.46 2.91 -3.24
C PHE A 382 -8.58 3.20 -4.24
N ALA A 383 -8.42 4.24 -5.04
CA ALA A 383 -9.30 4.45 -6.18
C ALA A 383 -8.91 3.49 -7.32
N PRO A 384 -9.84 3.16 -8.25
CA PRO A 384 -9.54 2.33 -9.42
C PRO A 384 -8.46 2.91 -10.33
N TYR A 385 -7.79 2.03 -11.06
CA TYR A 385 -6.85 2.40 -12.12
C TYR A 385 -7.55 3.06 -13.30
N VAL A 386 -6.93 4.14 -13.79
CA VAL A 386 -7.28 4.82 -15.03
C VAL A 386 -6.12 4.71 -16.00
N GLU A 387 -6.45 4.49 -17.27
CA GLU A 387 -5.47 4.40 -18.35
C GLU A 387 -4.84 5.77 -18.62
N LEU A 388 -3.52 5.79 -18.76
CA LEU A 388 -2.70 6.95 -19.07
C LEU A 388 -1.85 6.64 -20.31
N ASN A 389 -2.19 7.26 -21.45
CA ASN A 389 -1.44 7.08 -22.69
C ASN A 389 -0.42 8.20 -22.89
N LEU A 390 0.86 7.82 -22.91
CA LEU A 390 1.99 8.69 -23.25
C LEU A 390 2.32 8.48 -24.72
N VAL A 391 1.89 9.39 -25.60
CA VAL A 391 2.03 9.25 -27.06
C VAL A 391 2.99 10.23 -27.69
#